data_AF-A0A2W6XDW8-F1
#
_entry.id   AF-A0A2W6XDW8-F1
#
_cell.length_a   1.000
_cell.length_b   1.000
_cell.length_c   1.000
_cell.angle_alpha   90.00
_cell.angle_beta   90.00
_cell.angle_gamma   90.00
#
_symmetry.space_group_name_H-M   'P 1'
#
loop_
_entity.id
_entity.type
_entity.pdbx_description
1 polymer ?
#
loop_
_entity_poly.entity_id
_entity_poly.type
_entity_poly.pdbx_seq_one_letter_code
_entity_poly.pdbx_strand_id
1 'polypeptide(L)'
;MARIPRLLPLIAVAIGGVVAVRAIGVAPGLFDGAKAWAEDATAAAAVGGAPKPALPTACALTPEQLAQQAGISPAELKIIQSLSQRRSQLDARDQDFATTLPLMVAAEQKLDAKVQALEALKAEMKQMLGQVDEREKAEIDRLVQVYSAMRPKEAAPVMATLEDRVRLPVAAAMRPRTLAAIMAQMTPAQARELTEKLAARFQAQQMAARAAAAEAATPPPTPAPAQNAAPTAAPAATPAANAAPNATPTATPAARPAQPRSAQARPASRPAARPPARRPAAAATPAPTTPQPYQPSGAANAQPRQTVQ
;
A
#
# COMPACT_ATOMS: atom_id res chain seq x y z
N MET A 1 35.52 -25.32 8.63
CA MET A 1 35.24 -25.18 7.18
C MET A 1 33.84 -25.71 6.91
N ALA A 2 32.82 -24.87 6.96
CA ALA A 2 31.43 -25.27 6.72
C ALA A 2 31.12 -25.23 5.22
N ARG A 3 30.68 -26.36 4.63
CA ARG A 3 30.19 -26.44 3.25
C ARG A 3 28.76 -25.90 3.22
N ILE A 4 28.55 -24.79 2.52
CA ILE A 4 27.23 -24.21 2.27
C ILE A 4 26.64 -24.92 1.03
N PRO A 5 25.49 -25.61 1.12
CA PRO A 5 24.86 -26.22 -0.05
C PRO A 5 24.33 -25.13 -0.99
N ARG A 6 24.62 -25.27 -2.29
CA ARG A 6 24.20 -24.32 -3.32
C ARG A 6 22.68 -24.42 -3.52
N LEU A 7 21.96 -23.38 -3.10
CA LEU A 7 20.50 -23.21 -3.27
C LEU A 7 20.09 -22.80 -4.69
N LEU A 8 21.04 -22.36 -5.51
CA LEU A 8 20.84 -21.91 -6.90
C LEU A 8 20.20 -22.98 -7.83
N PRO A 9 20.61 -24.28 -7.81
CA PRO A 9 19.94 -25.30 -8.62
C PRO A 9 18.50 -25.60 -8.19
N LEU A 10 18.15 -25.47 -6.90
CA LEU A 10 16.80 -25.75 -6.42
C LEU A 10 15.80 -24.66 -6.82
N ILE A 11 16.24 -23.40 -6.82
CA ILE A 11 15.43 -22.26 -7.27
C ILE A 11 15.20 -22.32 -8.79
N ALA A 12 16.17 -22.78 -9.57
CA ALA A 12 16.02 -22.96 -11.01
C ALA A 12 14.99 -24.05 -11.38
N VAL A 13 14.93 -25.15 -10.62
CA VAL A 13 13.93 -26.22 -10.80
C VAL A 13 12.54 -25.76 -10.38
N ALA A 14 12.42 -24.95 -9.33
CA ALA A 14 11.14 -24.40 -8.89
C ALA A 14 10.55 -23.40 -9.91
N ILE A 15 11.37 -22.55 -10.51
CA ILE A 15 10.92 -21.59 -11.53
C ILE A 15 10.62 -22.29 -12.87
N GLY A 16 11.46 -23.24 -13.28
CA GLY A 16 11.23 -24.04 -14.50
C GLY A 16 9.99 -24.93 -14.42
N GLY A 17 9.72 -25.52 -13.25
CA GLY A 17 8.53 -26.34 -13.02
C GLY A 17 7.22 -25.56 -13.09
N VAL A 18 7.19 -24.32 -12.58
CA VAL A 18 5.97 -23.48 -12.61
C VAL A 18 5.63 -23.02 -14.04
N VAL A 19 6.62 -22.81 -14.90
CA VAL A 19 6.39 -22.47 -16.31
C VAL A 19 5.90 -23.69 -17.11
N ALA A 20 6.46 -24.88 -16.85
CA ALA A 20 6.01 -26.12 -17.49
C ALA A 20 4.58 -26.52 -17.07
N VAL A 21 4.22 -26.35 -15.80
CA VAL A 21 2.86 -26.65 -15.30
C VAL A 21 1.83 -25.64 -15.85
N ARG A 22 2.21 -24.38 -16.09
CA ARG A 22 1.32 -23.39 -16.71
C ARG A 22 1.13 -23.60 -18.22
N ALA A 23 2.03 -24.33 -18.88
CA ALA A 23 1.92 -24.69 -20.31
C ALA A 23 1.00 -25.90 -20.57
N ILE A 24 0.73 -26.73 -19.55
CA ILE A 24 -0.09 -27.95 -19.70
C ILE A 24 -1.60 -27.66 -19.56
N GLY A 25 -1.99 -26.46 -19.10
CA GLY A 25 -3.39 -26.06 -18.87
C GLY A 25 -4.04 -25.20 -19.97
N VAL A 26 -3.33 -24.89 -21.07
CA VAL A 26 -3.89 -24.15 -22.21
C VAL A 26 -4.36 -25.16 -23.26
N ALA A 27 -5.67 -25.20 -23.46
CA ALA A 27 -6.37 -26.15 -24.34
C ALA A 27 -5.77 -26.27 -25.76
N PRO A 28 -5.81 -27.47 -26.38
CA PRO A 28 -5.25 -27.74 -27.70
C PRO A 28 -6.15 -27.26 -28.84
N GLY A 29 -6.59 -25.99 -28.79
CA GLY A 29 -7.49 -25.41 -29.80
C GLY A 29 -7.29 -23.90 -30.05
N LEU A 30 -6.41 -23.23 -29.30
CA LEU A 30 -6.18 -21.79 -29.47
C LEU A 30 -5.33 -21.46 -30.72
N PHE A 31 -4.63 -22.45 -31.28
CA PHE A 31 -3.79 -22.29 -32.48
C PHE A 31 -4.48 -22.70 -33.79
N ASP A 32 -5.67 -23.29 -33.74
CA ASP A 32 -6.47 -23.61 -34.94
C ASP A 32 -7.09 -22.33 -35.55
N GLY A 33 -7.42 -21.35 -34.71
CA GLY A 33 -7.87 -20.04 -35.15
C GLY A 33 -6.82 -19.28 -35.97
N ALA A 34 -5.53 -19.52 -35.75
CA ALA A 34 -4.46 -18.90 -36.52
C ALA A 34 -4.28 -19.54 -37.91
N LYS A 35 -4.72 -20.79 -38.10
CA LYS A 35 -4.64 -21.49 -39.39
C LYS A 35 -5.82 -21.12 -40.30
N ALA A 36 -7.01 -20.91 -39.72
CA ALA A 36 -8.18 -20.40 -40.43
C ALA A 36 -7.98 -19.00 -41.05
N TRP A 37 -7.15 -18.13 -40.45
CA TRP A 37 -6.81 -16.82 -41.01
C TRP A 37 -5.73 -16.86 -42.09
N ALA A 38 -4.93 -17.93 -42.16
CA ALA A 38 -3.88 -18.08 -43.17
C ALA A 38 -4.41 -18.72 -44.48
N GLU A 39 -5.45 -19.54 -44.39
CA GLU A 39 -6.12 -20.12 -45.58
C GLU A 39 -7.12 -19.13 -46.23
N ASP A 40 -7.71 -18.20 -45.46
CA ASP A 40 -8.57 -17.13 -46.01
C ASP A 40 -7.76 -16.05 -46.76
N ALA A 41 -6.49 -15.84 -46.39
CA ALA A 41 -5.58 -14.91 -47.08
C ALA A 41 -5.01 -15.46 -48.41
N THR A 42 -5.08 -16.78 -48.65
CA THR A 42 -4.58 -17.40 -49.89
C THR A 42 -5.69 -17.81 -50.86
N ALA A 43 -6.95 -17.86 -50.42
CA ALA A 43 -8.12 -17.97 -51.30
C ALA A 43 -8.60 -16.60 -51.86
N ALA A 44 -8.17 -15.48 -51.28
CA ALA A 44 -8.51 -14.12 -51.75
C ALA A 44 -7.59 -13.57 -52.88
N ALA A 45 -6.64 -14.35 -53.37
CA ALA A 45 -5.69 -13.94 -54.44
C ALA A 45 -5.94 -14.59 -55.81
N ALA A 46 -7.05 -15.32 -55.99
CA ALA A 46 -7.37 -16.00 -57.26
C ALA A 46 -8.87 -15.97 -57.61
N VAL A 47 -9.47 -14.77 -57.66
CA VAL A 47 -10.68 -14.54 -58.48
C VAL A 47 -10.54 -13.16 -59.12
N GLY A 48 -10.24 -13.16 -60.43
CA GLY A 48 -10.26 -11.98 -61.26
C GLY A 48 -11.66 -11.35 -61.28
N GLY A 49 -11.79 -10.18 -60.66
CA GLY A 49 -12.95 -9.32 -60.79
C GLY A 49 -12.93 -8.63 -62.14
N ALA A 50 -13.66 -9.18 -63.10
CA ALA A 50 -14.06 -8.49 -64.32
C ALA A 50 -14.71 -7.13 -63.97
N PRO A 51 -14.50 -6.06 -64.77
CA PRO A 51 -15.12 -4.78 -64.51
C PRO A 51 -16.64 -4.90 -64.67
N LYS A 52 -17.35 -4.74 -63.55
CA LYS A 52 -18.81 -4.57 -63.55
C LYS A 52 -19.12 -3.28 -64.34
N PRO A 53 -19.96 -3.31 -65.39
CA PRO A 53 -20.28 -2.12 -66.16
C PRO A 53 -20.89 -1.07 -65.22
N ALA A 54 -20.34 0.13 -65.27
CA ALA A 54 -20.98 1.32 -64.71
C ALA A 54 -22.33 1.49 -65.41
N LEU A 55 -23.42 1.17 -64.69
CA LEU A 55 -24.74 1.60 -65.08
C LEU A 55 -24.73 3.14 -65.08
N PRO A 56 -25.28 3.79 -66.11
CA PRO A 56 -25.34 5.24 -66.16
C PRO A 56 -26.14 5.75 -64.98
N THR A 57 -25.55 6.66 -64.21
CA THR A 57 -26.24 7.57 -63.29
C THR A 57 -27.20 8.43 -64.12
N ALA A 58 -28.36 7.88 -64.45
CA ALA A 58 -29.44 8.58 -65.09
C ALA A 58 -30.61 8.63 -64.11
N CYS A 59 -31.05 9.85 -63.83
CA CYS A 59 -32.21 10.24 -63.01
C CYS A 59 -32.02 10.28 -61.48
N ALA A 60 -30.94 10.90 -60.99
CA ALA A 60 -31.01 11.58 -59.69
C ALA A 60 -31.17 13.08 -59.96
N LEU A 61 -32.39 13.62 -59.76
CA LEU A 61 -32.58 15.07 -59.66
C LEU A 61 -31.57 15.60 -58.64
N THR A 62 -30.88 16.69 -58.96
CA THR A 62 -30.03 17.33 -57.97
C THR A 62 -30.90 17.74 -56.77
N PRO A 63 -30.37 17.71 -55.54
CA PRO A 63 -31.15 18.07 -54.35
C PRO A 63 -31.80 19.46 -54.48
N GLU A 64 -31.21 20.34 -55.28
CA GLU A 64 -31.75 21.66 -55.64
C GLU A 64 -32.99 21.60 -56.55
N GLN A 65 -33.04 20.67 -57.51
CA GLN A 65 -34.22 20.45 -58.36
C GLN A 65 -35.37 19.79 -57.59
N LEU A 66 -35.05 18.90 -56.65
CA LEU A 66 -36.03 18.30 -55.72
C LEU A 66 -36.63 19.38 -54.79
N ALA A 67 -35.80 20.34 -54.33
CA ALA A 67 -36.24 21.50 -53.55
C ALA A 67 -37.31 22.31 -54.28
N GLN A 68 -37.02 22.62 -55.55
CA GLN A 68 -37.85 23.48 -56.39
C GLN A 68 -39.21 22.84 -56.71
N GLN A 69 -39.26 21.51 -56.87
CA GLN A 69 -40.52 20.76 -57.03
C GLN A 69 -41.31 20.63 -55.73
N ALA A 70 -40.65 20.64 -54.57
CA ALA A 70 -41.29 20.56 -53.26
C ALA A 70 -41.69 21.93 -52.67
N GLY A 71 -41.37 23.03 -53.36
CA GLY A 71 -41.63 24.40 -52.88
C GLY A 71 -40.75 24.82 -51.69
N ILE A 72 -39.63 24.14 -51.45
CA ILE A 72 -38.73 24.36 -50.31
C ILE A 72 -37.60 25.30 -50.72
N SER A 73 -37.32 26.31 -49.89
CA SER A 73 -36.23 27.26 -50.13
C SER A 73 -34.85 26.56 -49.99
N PRO A 74 -33.83 26.91 -50.79
CA PRO A 74 -32.50 26.29 -50.70
C PRO A 74 -31.85 26.42 -49.31
N ALA A 75 -32.21 27.45 -48.53
CA ALA A 75 -31.75 27.61 -47.14
C ALA A 75 -32.39 26.58 -46.20
N GLU A 76 -33.68 26.27 -46.37
CA GLU A 76 -34.42 25.29 -45.58
C GLU A 76 -33.90 23.87 -45.82
N LEU A 77 -33.58 23.53 -47.08
CA LEU A 77 -32.95 22.24 -47.38
C LEU A 77 -31.62 22.05 -46.67
N LYS A 78 -30.78 23.08 -46.63
CA LYS A 78 -29.49 23.02 -45.94
C LYS A 78 -29.66 22.78 -44.43
N ILE A 79 -30.68 23.41 -43.83
CA ILE A 79 -31.02 23.19 -42.42
C ILE A 79 -31.48 21.75 -42.20
N ILE A 80 -32.41 21.24 -43.03
CA ILE A 80 -32.91 19.85 -42.94
C ILE A 80 -31.75 18.86 -43.07
N GLN A 81 -30.84 19.05 -44.02
CA GLN A 81 -29.65 18.21 -44.17
C GLN A 81 -28.72 18.28 -42.96
N SER A 82 -28.52 19.48 -42.39
CA SER A 82 -27.69 19.64 -41.19
C SER A 82 -28.30 18.96 -39.96
N LEU A 83 -29.64 19.01 -39.82
CA LEU A 83 -30.36 18.36 -38.74
C LEU A 83 -30.36 16.83 -38.92
N SER A 84 -30.53 16.33 -40.15
CA SER A 84 -30.42 14.89 -40.42
C SER A 84 -29.01 14.37 -40.15
N GLN A 85 -27.98 15.11 -40.56
CA GLN A 85 -26.59 14.76 -40.28
C GLN A 85 -26.28 14.79 -38.78
N ARG A 86 -26.82 15.79 -38.06
CA ARG A 86 -26.67 15.84 -36.60
C ARG A 86 -27.41 14.71 -35.91
N ARG A 87 -28.59 14.32 -36.42
CA ARG A 87 -29.33 13.18 -35.90
C ARG A 87 -28.55 11.89 -36.05
N SER A 88 -27.98 11.62 -37.23
CA SER A 88 -27.15 10.43 -37.44
C SER A 88 -25.90 10.41 -36.56
N GLN A 89 -25.30 11.58 -36.29
CA GLN A 89 -24.18 11.68 -35.35
C GLN A 89 -24.59 11.37 -33.91
N LEU A 90 -25.76 11.86 -33.47
CA LEU A 90 -26.28 11.55 -32.13
C LEU A 90 -26.63 10.07 -32.01
N ASP A 91 -27.34 9.51 -32.99
CA ASP A 91 -27.70 8.08 -32.99
C ASP A 91 -26.43 7.19 -32.95
N ALA A 92 -25.35 7.58 -33.64
CA ALA A 92 -24.07 6.88 -33.57
C ALA A 92 -23.42 6.95 -32.18
N ARG A 93 -23.49 8.11 -31.51
CA ARG A 93 -22.99 8.27 -30.13
C ARG A 93 -23.84 7.51 -29.11
N ASP A 94 -25.15 7.48 -29.30
CA ASP A 94 -26.06 6.73 -28.43
C ASP A 94 -25.79 5.23 -28.53
N GLN A 95 -25.48 4.72 -29.73
CA GLN A 95 -25.05 3.32 -29.90
C GLN A 95 -23.68 3.06 -29.24
N ASP A 96 -22.73 3.97 -29.36
CA ASP A 96 -21.42 3.87 -28.69
C ASP A 96 -21.56 3.81 -27.16
N PHE A 97 -22.41 4.68 -26.59
CA PHE A 97 -22.71 4.65 -25.16
C PHE A 97 -23.49 3.41 -24.73
N ALA A 98 -24.44 2.94 -25.54
CA ALA A 98 -25.19 1.72 -25.26
C ALA A 98 -24.29 0.48 -25.13
N THR A 99 -23.14 0.46 -25.81
CA THR A 99 -22.16 -0.63 -25.70
C THR A 99 -21.13 -0.40 -24.60
N THR A 100 -20.65 0.83 -24.42
CA THR A 100 -19.58 1.14 -23.46
C THR A 100 -20.06 1.20 -22.02
N LEU A 101 -21.24 1.78 -21.75
CA LEU A 101 -21.74 1.95 -20.38
C LEU A 101 -21.93 0.62 -19.62
N PRO A 102 -22.51 -0.44 -20.20
CA PRO A 102 -22.62 -1.74 -19.52
C PRO A 102 -21.26 -2.35 -19.17
N LEU A 103 -20.25 -2.18 -20.04
CA LEU A 103 -18.89 -2.67 -19.78
C LEU A 103 -18.24 -1.90 -18.62
N MET A 104 -18.44 -0.58 -18.55
CA MET A 104 -17.95 0.22 -17.43
C MET A 104 -18.65 -0.13 -16.12
N VAL A 105 -19.97 -0.32 -16.12
CA VAL A 105 -20.72 -0.74 -14.93
C VAL A 105 -20.26 -2.12 -14.44
N ALA A 106 -20.07 -3.07 -15.36
CA ALA A 106 -19.53 -4.39 -15.01
C ALA A 106 -18.09 -4.31 -14.45
N ALA A 107 -17.27 -3.39 -14.99
CA ALA A 107 -15.93 -3.15 -14.48
C ALA A 107 -15.94 -2.51 -13.08
N GLU A 108 -16.83 -1.54 -12.83
CA GLU A 108 -17.04 -0.93 -11.51
C GLU A 108 -17.47 -1.97 -10.48
N GLN A 109 -18.49 -2.78 -10.79
CA GLN A 109 -18.93 -3.87 -9.90
C GLN A 109 -17.80 -4.86 -9.59
N LYS A 110 -16.96 -5.17 -10.58
CA LYS A 110 -15.80 -6.06 -10.38
C LYS A 110 -14.72 -5.39 -9.51
N LEU A 111 -14.53 -4.08 -9.62
CA LEU A 111 -13.61 -3.34 -8.76
C LEU A 111 -14.15 -3.26 -7.33
N ASP A 112 -15.43 -2.97 -7.15
CA ASP A 112 -16.07 -2.94 -5.82
C ASP A 112 -15.99 -4.30 -5.13
N ALA A 113 -16.27 -5.39 -5.86
CA ALA A 113 -16.12 -6.74 -5.33
C ALA A 113 -14.67 -7.03 -4.88
N LYS A 114 -13.67 -6.55 -5.64
CA LYS A 114 -12.26 -6.68 -5.25
C LYS A 114 -11.90 -5.84 -4.04
N VAL A 115 -12.39 -4.60 -3.96
CA VAL A 115 -12.16 -3.72 -2.80
C VAL A 115 -12.77 -4.34 -1.54
N GLN A 116 -14.00 -4.85 -1.63
CA GLN A 116 -14.65 -5.55 -0.52
C GLN A 116 -13.88 -6.80 -0.10
N ALA A 117 -13.39 -7.60 -1.06
CA ALA A 117 -12.57 -8.77 -0.75
C ALA A 117 -11.24 -8.40 -0.06
N LEU A 118 -10.60 -7.31 -0.49
CA LEU A 118 -9.37 -6.81 0.13
C LEU A 118 -9.60 -6.25 1.54
N GLU A 119 -10.68 -5.51 1.76
CA GLU A 119 -11.03 -5.02 3.09
C GLU A 119 -11.43 -6.18 4.02
N ALA A 120 -12.12 -7.20 3.52
CA ALA A 120 -12.41 -8.42 4.28
C ALA A 120 -11.12 -9.15 4.70
N LEU A 121 -10.17 -9.33 3.78
CA LEU A 121 -8.88 -9.95 4.08
C LEU A 121 -8.06 -9.12 5.07
N LYS A 122 -8.06 -7.80 4.94
CA LYS A 122 -7.42 -6.88 5.89
C LYS A 122 -8.06 -6.96 7.27
N ALA A 123 -9.38 -7.09 7.36
CA ALA A 123 -10.07 -7.30 8.62
C ALA A 123 -9.70 -8.66 9.25
N GLU A 124 -9.65 -9.73 8.46
CA GLU A 124 -9.21 -11.05 8.91
C GLU A 124 -7.75 -11.03 9.40
N MET A 125 -6.84 -10.40 8.67
CA MET A 125 -5.44 -10.24 9.08
C MET A 125 -5.33 -9.46 10.40
N LYS A 126 -6.06 -8.35 10.54
CA LYS A 126 -6.09 -7.59 11.80
C LYS A 126 -6.64 -8.42 12.96
N GLN A 127 -7.66 -9.23 12.70
CA GLN A 127 -8.24 -10.14 13.70
C GLN A 127 -7.22 -11.21 14.12
N MET A 128 -6.53 -11.84 13.17
CA MET A 128 -5.49 -12.83 13.45
C MET A 128 -4.32 -12.20 14.22
N LEU A 129 -3.90 -11.00 13.85
CA LEU A 129 -2.84 -10.28 14.56
C LEU A 129 -3.26 -9.99 16.01
N GLY A 130 -4.48 -9.49 16.22
CA GLY A 130 -5.02 -9.29 17.57
C GLY A 130 -5.11 -10.59 18.39
N GLN A 131 -5.48 -11.71 17.78
CA GLN A 131 -5.48 -13.01 18.46
C GLN A 131 -4.07 -13.47 18.86
N VAL A 132 -3.06 -13.20 18.03
CA VAL A 132 -1.66 -13.51 18.35
C VAL A 132 -1.16 -12.64 19.50
N ASP A 133 -1.44 -11.34 19.46
CA ASP A 133 -1.07 -10.39 20.52
C ASP A 133 -1.70 -10.78 21.87
N GLU A 134 -2.98 -11.16 21.88
CA GLU A 134 -3.66 -11.63 23.09
C GLU A 134 -3.09 -12.96 23.61
N ARG A 135 -2.73 -13.89 22.72
CA ARG A 135 -2.07 -15.15 23.12
C ARG A 135 -0.67 -14.90 23.70
N GLU A 136 0.12 -14.03 23.08
CA GLU A 136 1.45 -13.67 23.60
C GLU A 136 1.33 -12.99 24.96
N LYS A 137 0.38 -12.06 25.11
CA LYS A 137 0.10 -11.41 26.39
C LYS A 137 -0.34 -12.40 27.47
N ALA A 138 -1.25 -13.32 27.15
CA ALA A 138 -1.71 -14.35 28.08
C ALA A 138 -0.56 -15.28 28.53
N GLU A 139 0.34 -15.64 27.63
CA GLU A 139 1.52 -16.43 27.96
C GLU A 139 2.50 -15.65 28.87
N ILE A 140 2.73 -14.37 28.57
CA ILE A 140 3.54 -13.50 29.44
C ILE A 140 2.89 -13.37 30.83
N ASP A 141 1.58 -13.14 30.90
CA ASP A 141 0.85 -13.02 32.17
C ASP A 141 0.91 -14.31 32.99
N ARG A 142 0.83 -15.47 32.33
CA ARG A 142 1.02 -16.78 32.96
C ARG A 142 2.43 -16.92 33.54
N LEU A 143 3.46 -16.53 32.79
CA LEU A 143 4.85 -16.54 33.26
C LEU A 143 5.02 -15.58 34.45
N VAL A 144 4.49 -14.37 34.37
CA VAL A 144 4.48 -13.39 35.47
C VAL A 144 3.83 -13.97 36.72
N GLN A 145 2.72 -14.70 36.58
CA GLN A 145 2.05 -15.35 37.70
C GLN A 145 2.96 -16.40 38.38
N VAL A 146 3.63 -17.25 37.60
CA VAL A 146 4.57 -18.25 38.12
C VAL A 146 5.72 -17.60 38.88
N TYR A 147 6.35 -16.58 38.30
CA TYR A 147 7.48 -15.90 38.93
C TYR A 147 7.08 -15.04 40.14
N SER A 148 5.90 -14.43 40.12
CA SER A 148 5.40 -13.62 41.24
C SER A 148 4.90 -14.44 42.42
N ALA A 149 4.49 -15.70 42.19
CA ALA A 149 4.16 -16.65 43.25
C ALA A 149 5.41 -17.25 43.93
N MET A 150 6.56 -17.22 43.26
CA MET A 150 7.83 -17.71 43.79
C MET A 150 8.48 -16.71 44.76
N ARG A 151 9.28 -17.21 45.70
CA ARG A 151 10.03 -16.36 46.63
C ARG A 151 11.08 -15.52 45.87
N PRO A 152 11.25 -14.22 46.19
CA PRO A 152 12.19 -13.36 45.46
C PRO A 152 13.63 -13.87 45.43
N LYS A 153 14.07 -14.54 46.49
CA LYS A 153 15.42 -15.11 46.61
C LYS A 153 15.66 -16.27 45.62
N GLU A 154 14.63 -17.06 45.33
CA GLU A 154 14.68 -18.16 44.36
C GLU A 154 14.43 -17.66 42.92
N ALA A 155 13.60 -16.63 42.75
CA ALA A 155 13.28 -16.06 41.45
C ALA A 155 14.45 -15.30 40.80
N ALA A 156 15.25 -14.61 41.60
CA ALA A 156 16.40 -13.82 41.15
C ALA A 156 17.42 -14.61 40.31
N PRO A 157 17.98 -15.76 40.77
CA PRO A 157 18.94 -16.52 39.99
C PRO A 157 18.31 -17.11 38.71
N VAL A 158 17.05 -17.57 38.77
CA VAL A 158 16.36 -18.10 37.59
C VAL A 158 16.20 -17.00 36.54
N MET A 159 15.72 -15.82 36.92
CA MET A 159 15.55 -14.68 36.00
C MET A 159 16.88 -14.20 35.43
N ALA A 160 17.99 -14.31 36.16
CA ALA A 160 19.31 -13.97 35.64
C ALA A 160 19.76 -14.91 34.50
N THR A 161 19.35 -16.17 34.51
CA THR A 161 19.71 -17.18 33.49
C THR A 161 18.80 -17.18 32.26
N LEU A 162 17.65 -16.49 32.32
CA LEU A 162 16.71 -16.42 31.19
C LEU A 162 17.26 -15.57 30.02
N GLU A 163 16.91 -15.97 28.80
CA GLU A 163 17.19 -15.20 27.59
C GLU A 163 16.41 -13.87 27.59
N ASP A 164 17.05 -12.81 27.10
CA ASP A 164 16.46 -11.46 27.01
C ASP A 164 15.11 -11.41 26.29
N ARG A 165 14.91 -12.28 25.28
CA ARG A 165 13.68 -12.36 24.50
C ARG A 165 12.45 -12.65 25.38
N VAL A 166 12.60 -13.46 26.43
CA VAL A 166 11.53 -13.82 27.37
C VAL A 166 11.65 -13.01 28.67
N ARG A 167 12.88 -12.76 29.14
CA ARG A 167 13.17 -12.03 30.37
C ARG A 167 12.62 -10.61 30.36
N LEU A 168 12.82 -9.87 29.27
CA LEU A 168 12.44 -8.45 29.20
C LEU A 168 10.93 -8.23 29.13
N PRO A 169 10.14 -8.95 28.30
CA PRO A 169 8.68 -8.84 28.33
C PRO A 169 8.09 -9.19 29.70
N VAL A 170 8.54 -10.29 30.32
CA VAL A 170 8.05 -10.73 31.63
C VAL A 170 8.39 -9.72 32.72
N ALA A 171 9.63 -9.20 32.74
CA ALA A 171 10.02 -8.16 33.69
C ALA A 171 9.23 -6.86 33.50
N ALA A 172 8.92 -6.48 32.25
CA ALA A 172 8.15 -5.28 31.93
C ALA A 172 6.66 -5.39 32.30
N ALA A 173 6.07 -6.58 32.16
CA ALA A 173 4.67 -6.85 32.53
C ALA A 173 4.48 -7.04 34.05
N MET A 174 5.56 -7.29 34.79
CA MET A 174 5.50 -7.55 36.22
C MET A 174 5.13 -6.31 37.05
N ARG A 175 4.48 -6.52 38.19
CA ARG A 175 4.18 -5.44 39.15
C ARG A 175 5.48 -4.81 39.66
N PRO A 176 5.60 -3.47 39.68
CA PRO A 176 6.85 -2.78 40.06
C PRO A 176 7.39 -3.18 41.44
N ARG A 177 6.50 -3.40 42.42
CA ARG A 177 6.87 -3.80 43.78
C ARG A 177 7.50 -5.20 43.82
N THR A 178 6.93 -6.16 43.07
CA THR A 178 7.46 -7.52 42.98
C THR A 178 8.80 -7.52 42.25
N LEU A 179 8.94 -6.72 41.19
CA LEU A 179 10.20 -6.61 40.44
C LEU A 179 11.32 -6.06 41.32
N ALA A 180 11.05 -5.00 42.09
CA ALA A 180 12.01 -4.44 43.03
C ALA A 180 12.47 -5.48 44.07
N ALA A 181 11.55 -6.30 44.59
CA ALA A 181 11.88 -7.35 45.56
C ALA A 181 12.79 -8.44 44.95
N ILE A 182 12.59 -8.81 43.68
CA ILE A 182 13.46 -9.76 42.98
C ILE A 182 14.83 -9.13 42.69
N MET A 183 14.86 -7.89 42.18
CA MET A 183 16.11 -7.17 41.90
C MET A 183 16.97 -6.99 43.16
N ALA A 184 16.35 -6.82 44.33
CA ALA A 184 17.06 -6.74 45.61
C ALA A 184 17.79 -8.04 45.99
N GLN A 185 17.40 -9.18 45.43
CA GLN A 185 18.04 -10.49 45.62
C GLN A 185 19.02 -10.84 44.48
N MET A 186 19.11 -10.00 43.44
CA MET A 186 20.08 -10.16 42.35
C MET A 186 21.43 -9.51 42.70
N THR A 187 22.46 -9.86 41.94
CA THR A 187 23.74 -9.13 42.03
C THR A 187 23.59 -7.71 41.43
N PRO A 188 24.36 -6.72 41.91
CA PRO A 188 24.28 -5.35 41.39
C PRO A 188 24.53 -5.25 39.87
N ALA A 189 25.39 -6.11 39.33
CA ALA A 189 25.68 -6.17 37.90
C ALA A 189 24.46 -6.62 37.07
N GLN A 190 23.76 -7.68 37.51
CA GLN A 190 22.57 -8.20 36.83
C GLN A 190 21.39 -7.23 36.89
N ALA A 191 21.18 -6.60 38.06
CA ALA A 191 20.12 -5.59 38.23
C ALA A 191 20.35 -4.37 37.32
N ARG A 192 21.60 -3.93 37.18
CA ARG A 192 21.99 -2.86 36.25
C ARG A 192 21.70 -3.25 34.80
N GLU A 193 22.16 -4.42 34.37
CA GLU A 193 21.96 -4.92 33.01
C GLU A 193 20.47 -4.99 32.63
N LEU A 194 19.64 -5.56 33.51
CA LEU A 194 18.19 -5.66 33.29
C LEU A 194 17.55 -4.28 33.15
N THR A 195 17.96 -3.32 33.97
CA THR A 195 17.43 -1.95 33.94
C THR A 195 17.82 -1.23 32.65
N GLU A 196 19.09 -1.34 32.24
CA GLU A 196 19.59 -0.74 30.99
C GLU A 196 18.85 -1.31 29.77
N LYS A 197 18.64 -2.63 29.72
CA LYS A 197 17.91 -3.31 28.64
C LYS A 197 16.42 -2.93 28.62
N LEU A 198 15.78 -2.83 29.78
CA LEU A 198 14.37 -2.42 29.88
C LEU A 198 14.20 -0.95 29.45
N ALA A 199 15.12 -0.08 29.83
CA ALA A 199 15.14 1.32 29.39
C ALA A 199 15.36 1.45 27.88
N ALA A 200 16.31 0.71 27.31
CA ALA A 200 16.57 0.68 25.87
C ALA A 200 15.33 0.22 25.09
N ARG A 201 14.63 -0.82 25.57
CA ARG A 201 13.36 -1.28 24.98
C ARG A 201 12.30 -0.19 25.01
N PHE A 202 12.11 0.48 26.15
CA PHE A 202 11.10 1.53 26.28
C PHE A 202 11.39 2.73 25.38
N GLN A 203 12.67 3.11 25.23
CA GLN A 203 13.07 4.16 24.28
C GLN A 203 12.82 3.73 22.83
N ALA A 204 13.17 2.50 22.44
CA ALA A 204 12.91 1.97 21.11
C ALA A 204 11.40 1.98 20.78
N GLN A 205 10.55 1.57 21.73
CA GLN A 205 9.09 1.60 21.59
C GLN A 205 8.55 3.03 21.44
N GLN A 206 9.06 3.99 22.21
CA GLN A 206 8.68 5.40 22.06
C GLN A 206 9.11 5.99 20.70
N MET A 207 10.31 5.65 20.23
CA MET A 207 10.79 6.11 18.93
C MET A 207 9.95 5.52 17.80
N ALA A 208 9.58 4.23 17.88
CA ALA A 208 8.67 3.60 16.94
C ALA A 208 7.27 4.25 16.96
N ALA A 209 6.73 4.55 18.15
CA ALA A 209 5.44 5.23 18.28
C ALA A 209 5.48 6.66 17.70
N ARG A 210 6.59 7.39 17.89
CA ARG A 210 6.80 8.71 17.29
C ARG A 210 6.97 8.66 15.77
N ALA A 211 7.68 7.66 15.27
CA ALA A 211 7.83 7.44 13.83
C ALA A 211 6.48 7.12 13.19
N ALA A 212 5.69 6.23 13.80
CA ALA A 212 4.33 5.92 13.35
C ALA A 212 3.40 7.16 13.40
N ALA A 213 3.52 7.99 14.44
CA ALA A 213 2.77 9.24 14.53
C ALA A 213 3.20 10.27 13.47
N ALA A 214 4.49 10.33 13.13
CA ALA A 214 4.99 11.19 12.06
C ALA A 214 4.55 10.69 10.67
N GLU A 215 4.54 9.38 10.45
CA GLU A 215 4.07 8.75 9.21
C GLU A 215 2.55 8.95 9.00
N ALA A 216 1.78 8.88 10.09
CA ALA A 216 0.35 9.24 10.09
C ALA A 216 0.09 10.76 9.90
N ALA A 217 1.08 11.61 10.19
CA ALA A 217 1.00 13.06 10.04
C ALA A 217 1.54 13.56 8.68
N THR A 218 2.19 12.71 7.89
CA THR A 218 2.52 13.03 6.48
C THR A 218 1.24 13.06 5.65
N PRO A 219 0.82 14.22 5.10
CA PRO A 219 -0.27 14.24 4.13
C PRO A 219 0.11 13.39 2.91
N PRO A 220 -0.87 12.81 2.18
CA PRO A 220 -0.58 12.09 0.94
C PRO A 220 0.21 13.02 0.01
N PRO A 221 1.19 12.50 -0.75
CA PRO A 221 1.94 13.31 -1.68
C PRO A 221 0.97 13.96 -2.66
N THR A 222 0.77 15.27 -2.54
CA THR A 222 0.17 16.06 -3.61
C THR A 222 1.02 15.83 -4.85
N PRO A 223 0.46 15.35 -5.97
CA PRO A 223 1.24 15.17 -7.19
C PRO A 223 1.76 16.54 -7.60
N ALA A 224 3.07 16.76 -7.45
CA ALA A 224 3.73 17.93 -7.99
C ALA A 224 3.58 17.91 -9.53
N PRO A 225 3.25 19.05 -10.17
CA PRO A 225 3.14 19.10 -11.63
C PRO A 225 4.46 18.68 -12.27
N ALA A 226 4.37 17.77 -13.24
CA ALA A 226 5.49 17.34 -14.07
C ALA A 226 6.16 18.57 -14.70
N GLN A 227 7.37 18.89 -14.25
CA GLN A 227 8.23 19.85 -14.93
C GLN A 227 8.87 19.13 -16.12
N ASN A 228 8.47 19.54 -17.32
CA ASN A 228 9.06 19.13 -18.58
C ASN A 228 10.59 19.28 -18.54
N ALA A 229 11.30 18.16 -18.52
CA ALA A 229 12.71 18.13 -18.84
C ALA A 229 12.87 18.27 -20.36
N ALA A 230 13.38 19.42 -20.80
CA ALA A 230 13.93 19.58 -22.14
C ALA A 230 15.22 18.73 -22.28
N PRO A 231 15.53 18.20 -23.47
CA PRO A 231 16.53 17.16 -23.65
C PRO A 231 17.95 17.72 -23.70
N THR A 232 18.84 17.20 -22.83
CA THR A 232 20.29 17.37 -22.99
C THR A 232 20.83 16.28 -23.90
N ALA A 233 21.62 16.71 -24.87
CA ALA A 233 22.22 15.93 -25.95
C ALA A 233 23.07 14.73 -25.48
N ALA A 234 23.04 13.68 -26.30
CA ALA A 234 23.95 12.54 -26.28
C ALA A 234 25.24 12.84 -27.10
N PRO A 235 26.14 11.86 -27.33
CA PRO A 235 27.22 11.44 -26.42
C PRO A 235 28.61 11.63 -27.08
N ALA A 236 29.68 11.79 -26.29
CA ALA A 236 31.04 11.81 -26.81
C ALA A 236 31.89 10.66 -26.24
N ALA A 237 32.60 10.04 -27.18
CA ALA A 237 33.31 8.79 -27.12
C ALA A 237 34.50 8.73 -26.15
N THR A 238 34.79 7.50 -25.74
CA THR A 238 36.08 7.00 -25.25
C THR A 238 37.19 7.21 -26.30
N PRO A 239 38.45 7.30 -25.87
CA PRO A 239 39.38 6.29 -26.36
C PRO A 239 40.28 5.69 -25.27
N ALA A 240 40.55 4.41 -25.46
CA ALA A 240 41.52 3.60 -24.75
C ALA A 240 42.96 3.91 -25.19
N ALA A 241 43.94 3.63 -24.31
CA ALA A 241 45.22 2.96 -24.61
C ALA A 241 46.16 3.12 -23.38
N ASN A 242 46.44 2.00 -22.68
CA ASN A 242 47.75 1.32 -22.65
C ASN A 242 48.66 1.89 -21.53
N ALA A 243 49.29 1.16 -20.62
CA ALA A 243 49.90 -0.17 -20.69
C ALA A 243 50.01 -0.80 -19.28
N ALA A 244 50.04 -2.13 -19.23
CA ALA A 244 50.54 -2.93 -18.11
C ALA A 244 52.09 -3.10 -18.24
N PRO A 245 52.81 -3.92 -17.43
CA PRO A 245 52.52 -4.52 -16.13
C PRO A 245 53.68 -4.37 -15.11
N ASN A 246 53.50 -5.02 -13.95
CA ASN A 246 54.50 -5.78 -13.19
C ASN A 246 55.10 -5.26 -11.87
N ALA A 247 55.17 -6.24 -10.95
CA ALA A 247 56.09 -6.44 -9.84
C ALA A 247 55.82 -5.73 -8.51
N THR A 248 55.08 -6.45 -7.64
CA THR A 248 55.42 -6.58 -6.21
C THR A 248 56.85 -7.10 -6.05
N PRO A 249 57.59 -6.64 -5.02
CA PRO A 249 57.79 -7.52 -3.88
C PRO A 249 57.78 -6.83 -2.50
N THR A 250 57.26 -7.59 -1.52
CA THR A 250 57.65 -7.71 -0.11
C THR A 250 58.82 -6.86 0.42
N ALA A 251 58.63 -6.20 1.57
CA ALA A 251 59.31 -6.55 2.84
C ALA A 251 58.99 -5.56 3.98
N THR A 252 58.63 -6.12 5.14
CA THR A 252 58.74 -5.53 6.48
C THR A 252 60.23 -5.41 6.87
N PRO A 253 60.67 -4.41 7.66
CA PRO A 253 60.81 -4.67 9.10
C PRO A 253 60.50 -3.48 10.02
N ALA A 254 60.38 -3.84 11.30
CA ALA A 254 60.02 -3.07 12.48
C ALA A 254 60.92 -1.87 12.82
N ALA A 255 60.37 -0.89 13.55
CA ALA A 255 60.93 -0.41 14.83
C ALA A 255 60.02 0.66 15.51
N ARG A 256 59.63 0.37 16.75
CA ARG A 256 59.26 1.30 17.85
C ARG A 256 60.58 1.86 18.46
N PRO A 257 60.69 2.94 19.29
CA PRO A 257 59.74 3.71 20.14
C PRO A 257 59.78 5.24 19.81
N ALA A 258 59.02 6.17 20.41
CA ALA A 258 58.88 6.51 21.82
C ALA A 258 57.75 7.55 22.04
N GLN A 259 57.15 7.52 23.23
CA GLN A 259 56.31 8.60 23.78
C GLN A 259 57.20 9.76 24.28
N PRO A 260 56.65 10.97 24.52
CA PRO A 260 56.22 11.26 25.88
C PRO A 260 54.92 12.06 26.04
N ARG A 261 54.29 11.71 27.15
CA ARG A 261 53.32 12.40 28.03
C ARG A 261 53.11 13.91 27.89
N SER A 262 51.84 14.31 27.93
CA SER A 262 51.31 15.43 28.73
C SER A 262 49.85 15.05 29.13
N ALA A 263 49.54 14.80 30.41
CA ALA A 263 49.42 15.72 31.55
C ALA A 263 48.05 16.45 31.58
N GLN A 264 47.26 16.14 32.63
CA GLN A 264 46.21 16.95 33.29
C GLN A 264 44.95 17.33 32.47
N ALA A 265 43.72 17.42 32.99
CA ALA A 265 43.15 17.30 34.34
C ALA A 265 41.60 17.16 34.24
N ARG A 266 41.00 16.52 35.26
CA ARG A 266 39.60 16.68 35.70
C ARG A 266 39.61 17.69 36.87
N PRO A 267 38.55 18.47 37.17
CA PRO A 267 37.39 17.95 37.92
C PRO A 267 36.01 18.62 37.62
N ALA A 268 34.90 17.87 37.77
CA ALA A 268 33.77 18.06 38.72
C ALA A 268 33.16 19.48 38.81
N SER A 269 31.83 19.68 38.67
CA SER A 269 30.89 19.55 39.81
C SER A 269 29.43 19.89 39.42
N ARG A 270 28.49 19.38 40.22
CA ARG A 270 27.02 19.60 40.24
C ARG A 270 26.66 20.33 41.56
N PRO A 271 25.55 21.08 41.65
CA PRO A 271 24.41 20.71 42.54
C PRO A 271 23.03 21.02 41.89
N ALA A 272 21.91 20.27 42.02
CA ALA A 272 20.89 20.17 43.10
C ALA A 272 20.23 21.54 43.46
N ALA A 273 18.90 21.78 43.63
CA ALA A 273 17.74 20.97 44.02
C ALA A 273 16.35 21.68 43.85
N ARG A 274 15.26 20.87 43.88
CA ARG A 274 13.88 20.96 44.47
C ARG A 274 12.82 22.09 44.26
N PRO A 275 11.50 21.77 44.45
CA PRO A 275 10.28 22.52 44.05
C PRO A 275 9.49 23.15 45.24
N PRO A 276 8.27 23.69 44.99
CA PRO A 276 7.04 23.29 45.73
C PRO A 276 5.77 23.34 44.82
N ALA A 277 4.51 23.07 45.19
CA ALA A 277 3.78 22.16 46.07
C ALA A 277 2.26 22.27 45.69
N ARG A 278 1.44 21.38 46.25
CA ARG A 278 0.02 21.01 46.05
C ARG A 278 -1.12 22.06 46.29
N ARG A 279 -2.21 21.92 45.46
CA ARG A 279 -3.71 21.82 45.73
C ARG A 279 -4.46 22.95 46.51
N PRO A 280 -5.83 23.07 46.51
CA PRO A 280 -6.89 22.08 46.19
C PRO A 280 -8.17 22.53 45.40
N ALA A 281 -8.98 21.53 45.02
CA ALA A 281 -10.45 21.39 44.90
C ALA A 281 -11.39 22.56 44.47
N ALA A 282 -12.28 22.31 43.49
CA ALA A 282 -13.75 22.19 43.69
C ALA A 282 -14.56 22.25 42.37
N ALA A 283 -15.59 21.38 42.30
CA ALA A 283 -16.94 21.57 41.75
C ALA A 283 -17.23 21.68 40.22
N ALA A 284 -18.30 20.96 39.86
CA ALA A 284 -19.36 21.28 38.88
C ALA A 284 -19.18 20.87 37.39
N THR A 285 -19.85 19.77 37.04
CA THR A 285 -20.54 19.53 35.75
C THR A 285 -21.51 20.67 35.40
N PRO A 286 -21.70 20.99 34.10
CA PRO A 286 -22.90 20.47 33.42
C PRO A 286 -22.69 20.03 31.95
N ALA A 287 -23.74 19.38 31.45
CA ALA A 287 -23.88 18.62 30.19
C ALA A 287 -23.68 19.41 28.88
N PRO A 288 -23.45 18.71 27.74
CA PRO A 288 -23.40 19.31 26.41
C PRO A 288 -24.81 19.46 25.79
N THR A 289 -25.20 20.71 25.50
CA THR A 289 -26.40 21.05 24.73
C THR A 289 -26.11 20.94 23.23
N THR A 290 -26.77 20.01 22.55
CA THR A 290 -26.86 19.96 21.07
C THR A 290 -28.11 20.75 20.62
N PRO A 291 -28.04 21.55 19.55
CA PRO A 291 -29.23 22.20 18.98
C PRO A 291 -29.94 21.27 17.99
N GLN A 292 -31.19 20.90 18.31
CA GLN A 292 -32.12 20.25 17.38
C GLN A 292 -32.73 21.29 16.41
N PRO A 293 -33.13 20.88 15.19
CA PRO A 293 -33.66 21.76 14.16
C PRO A 293 -35.12 22.15 14.37
N TYR A 294 -35.43 23.36 13.90
CA TYR A 294 -36.72 24.06 13.92
C TYR A 294 -37.75 23.41 12.97
N GLN A 295 -38.92 23.03 13.49
CA GLN A 295 -40.14 22.85 12.70
C GLN A 295 -41.20 23.87 13.14
N PRO A 296 -41.80 24.65 12.22
CA PRO A 296 -42.96 25.45 12.54
C PRO A 296 -44.25 24.63 12.42
N SER A 297 -45.01 24.73 13.50
CA SER A 297 -46.30 24.14 13.77
C SER A 297 -47.44 24.74 12.93
N GLY A 298 -48.46 23.93 12.66
CA GLY A 298 -49.84 24.40 12.69
C GLY A 298 -50.69 24.04 11.46
N ALA A 299 -51.60 23.07 11.62
CA ALA A 299 -53.01 23.23 11.29
C ALA A 299 -53.81 22.03 11.81
N ALA A 300 -54.96 22.35 12.39
CA ALA A 300 -55.82 21.48 13.14
C ALA A 300 -56.66 20.53 12.28
N ASN A 301 -56.79 19.30 12.76
CA ASN A 301 -58.03 18.54 12.94
C ASN A 301 -59.22 18.85 11.99
N ALA A 302 -59.48 17.96 11.03
CA ALA A 302 -60.81 17.76 10.43
C ALA A 302 -61.01 16.29 10.02
N GLN A 303 -62.17 15.77 10.39
CA GLN A 303 -62.62 14.37 10.45
C GLN A 303 -62.77 13.66 9.08
N PRO A 304 -62.88 12.31 9.07
CA PRO A 304 -63.10 11.53 7.86
C PRO A 304 -64.57 11.56 7.41
N ARG A 305 -64.82 11.72 6.10
CA ARG A 305 -66.11 11.38 5.48
C ARG A 305 -65.97 10.16 4.57
N GLN A 306 -66.66 9.10 4.97
CA GLN A 306 -67.16 8.06 4.07
C GLN A 306 -68.26 8.65 3.15
N THR A 307 -68.27 8.23 1.89
CA THR A 307 -69.44 7.90 1.03
C THR A 307 -68.87 7.47 -0.35
N VAL A 308 -69.14 6.25 -0.83
CA VAL A 308 -70.11 5.92 -1.92
C VAL A 308 -69.79 6.72 -3.20
N GLN A 309 -69.37 6.14 -4.33
CA GLN A 309 -69.86 4.98 -5.09
C GLN A 309 -68.71 4.29 -5.81
#